data_AF-A0A528V3F5-F1
#
_entry.id   AF-A0A528V3F5-F1
#
_cell.length_a   1.000
_cell.length_b   1.000
_cell.length_c   1.000
_cell.angle_alpha   90.00
_cell.angle_beta   90.00
_cell.angle_gamma   90.00
#
_symmetry.space_group_name_H-M   'P 1'
#
loop_
_entity.id
_entity.type
_entity.pdbx_description
1 polymer ?
#
loop_
_entity_poly.entity_id
_entity_poly.type
_entity_poly.pdbx_seq_one_letter_code
_entity_poly.pdbx_strand_id
1 'polypeptide(L)'
;TYLAPGDEAVITEHGFMVYKIYIQSAGAVPVSVKETNERADVDAILAAVTARTRIIFLANPNNPTGTYLPFQEVRRLHAGLPRNV
;
A
#
# COMPACT_ATOMS: atom_id res chain seq x y z
N THR A 1 10.82 -13.75 -6.15
CA THR A 1 9.72 -12.90 -6.65
C THR A 1 8.92 -12.39 -5.49
N TYR A 2 8.55 -11.10 -5.49
CA TYR A 2 7.80 -10.48 -4.38
C TYR A 2 6.26 -10.60 -4.55
N LEU A 3 5.75 -10.74 -5.78
CA LEU A 3 4.32 -10.96 -6.08
C LEU A 3 4.16 -12.11 -7.06
N ALA A 4 3.28 -13.06 -6.74
CA ALA A 4 2.85 -14.14 -7.61
C ALA A 4 1.35 -14.02 -7.94
N PRO A 5 0.86 -14.77 -8.94
CA PRO A 5 -0.56 -14.79 -9.26
C PRO A 5 -1.44 -15.10 -8.04
N GLY A 6 -2.42 -14.23 -7.79
CA GLY A 6 -3.34 -14.33 -6.65
C GLY A 6 -2.86 -13.71 -5.34
N ASP A 7 -1.59 -13.32 -5.20
CA ASP A 7 -1.14 -12.49 -4.07
C ASP A 7 -1.81 -11.11 -4.12
N GLU A 8 -1.84 -10.43 -2.97
CA GLU A 8 -2.38 -9.07 -2.84
C GLU A 8 -1.25 -8.06 -2.61
N ALA A 9 -1.40 -6.89 -3.23
CA ALA A 9 -0.59 -5.73 -2.92
C ALA A 9 -1.47 -4.52 -2.60
N VAL A 10 -1.23 -3.87 -1.47
CA VAL A 10 -2.01 -2.72 -1.03
C VAL A 10 -1.43 -1.43 -1.63
N ILE A 11 -2.32 -0.57 -2.14
CA ILE A 11 -2.03 0.76 -2.67
C ILE A 11 -3.09 1.75 -2.16
N THR A 12 -2.83 3.05 -2.20
CA THR A 12 -3.85 4.07 -1.88
C THR A 12 -4.64 4.49 -3.12
N GLU A 13 -5.83 5.06 -2.91
CA GLU A 13 -6.75 5.51 -3.97
C GLU A 13 -6.08 6.42 -5.00
N HIS A 14 -5.24 7.35 -4.55
CA HIS A 14 -4.44 8.24 -5.39
C HIS A 14 -2.94 7.93 -5.26
N GLY A 15 -2.58 6.65 -5.22
CA GLY A 15 -1.19 6.22 -5.26
C GLY A 15 -0.57 6.35 -6.67
N PHE A 16 0.76 6.22 -6.76
CA PHE A 16 1.46 6.29 -8.03
C PHE A 16 0.94 5.20 -8.99
N MET A 17 0.37 5.62 -10.12
CA MET A 17 -0.38 4.77 -11.07
C MET A 17 0.37 3.49 -11.48
N VAL A 18 1.68 3.58 -11.56
CA VAL A 18 2.57 2.49 -11.98
C VAL A 18 2.52 1.28 -11.02
N TYR A 19 2.21 1.47 -9.73
CA TYR A 19 2.05 0.36 -8.79
C TYR A 19 0.96 -0.61 -9.26
N LYS A 20 -0.23 -0.09 -9.60
CA LYS A 20 -1.35 -0.91 -10.08
C LYS A 20 -0.98 -1.70 -11.34
N ILE A 21 -0.30 -1.04 -12.28
CA ILE A 21 0.14 -1.65 -13.54
C ILE A 21 1.08 -2.83 -13.27
N TYR A 22 2.08 -2.68 -12.39
CA TYR A 22 3.02 -3.76 -12.11
C TYR A 22 2.42 -4.88 -11.28
N ILE A 23 1.54 -4.58 -10.32
CA ILE A 23 0.80 -5.61 -9.56
C ILE A 23 0.00 -6.50 -10.51
N GLN A 24 -0.78 -5.89 -11.40
CA GLN A 24 -1.59 -6.61 -12.38
C GLN A 24 -0.72 -7.39 -13.38
N SER A 25 0.40 -6.80 -13.81
CA SER A 25 1.35 -7.46 -14.72
C SER A 25 2.03 -8.70 -14.09
N ALA A 26 2.12 -8.76 -12.75
CA ALA A 26 2.57 -9.93 -12.01
C ALA A 26 1.45 -10.98 -11.77
N GLY A 27 0.22 -10.73 -12.24
CA GLY A 27 -0.95 -11.56 -11.98
C GLY A 27 -1.52 -11.42 -10.55
N ALA A 28 -1.00 -10.48 -9.77
CA ALA A 28 -1.44 -10.20 -8.42
C ALA A 28 -2.65 -9.23 -8.41
N VAL A 29 -3.29 -9.11 -7.25
CA VAL A 29 -4.50 -8.32 -7.03
C VAL A 29 -4.16 -7.00 -6.33
N PRO A 30 -4.36 -5.84 -6.98
CA PRO A 30 -4.20 -4.56 -6.31
C PRO A 30 -5.39 -4.30 -5.38
N VAL A 31 -5.12 -4.12 -4.10
CA VAL A 31 -6.10 -3.73 -3.08
C VAL A 31 -5.97 -2.23 -2.85
N SER A 32 -6.94 -1.46 -3.33
CA SER A 32 -6.93 0.01 -3.21
C SER A 32 -7.66 0.44 -1.94
N VAL A 33 -6.99 1.22 -1.09
CA VAL A 33 -7.56 1.75 0.17
C VAL A 33 -7.83 3.24 0.09
N LYS A 34 -8.84 3.70 0.84
CA LYS A 34 -9.19 5.10 0.95
C LYS A 34 -8.12 5.88 1.71
N GLU A 35 -7.93 7.13 1.29
CA GLU A 35 -7.08 8.12 1.94
C GLU A 35 -7.91 9.03 2.84
N THR A 36 -7.26 9.72 3.77
CA THR A 36 -7.88 10.76 4.59
C THR A 36 -7.26 12.10 4.23
N ASN A 37 -8.05 13.01 3.65
CA ASN A 37 -7.59 14.29 3.09
C ASN A 37 -6.42 14.12 2.10
N GLU A 38 -6.56 13.20 1.15
CA GLU A 38 -5.57 12.90 0.10
C GLU A 38 -4.20 12.44 0.63
N ARG A 39 -4.15 12.06 1.91
CA ARG A 39 -2.99 11.48 2.59
C ARG A 39 -3.27 10.01 2.89
N ALA A 40 -2.25 9.18 2.68
CA ALA A 40 -2.28 7.78 3.09
C ALA A 40 -2.78 7.65 4.53
N ASP A 41 -3.65 6.67 4.77
CA ASP A 41 -4.25 6.39 6.06
C ASP A 41 -3.70 5.05 6.56
N VAL A 42 -2.91 5.09 7.63
CA VAL A 42 -2.22 3.89 8.16
C VAL A 42 -3.23 2.87 8.68
N ASP A 43 -4.33 3.31 9.28
CA ASP A 43 -5.34 2.40 9.80
C ASP A 43 -6.12 1.73 8.66
N ALA A 44 -6.44 2.48 7.60
CA ALA A 44 -7.03 1.90 6.39
C ALA A 44 -6.10 0.89 5.70
N ILE A 45 -4.80 1.21 5.61
CA ILE A 45 -3.79 0.31 5.05
C ILE A 45 -3.70 -0.98 5.89
N LEU A 46 -3.55 -0.86 7.21
CA LEU A 46 -3.43 -2.03 8.10
C LEU A 46 -4.69 -2.89 8.10
N ALA A 47 -5.88 -2.28 8.04
CA ALA A 47 -7.15 -3.00 7.98
C ALA A 47 -7.35 -3.77 6.67
N ALA A 48 -6.66 -3.38 5.59
CA ALA A 48 -6.72 -4.07 4.30
C ALA A 48 -5.74 -5.25 4.19
N VAL A 49 -4.86 -5.46 5.18
CA VAL A 49 -3.89 -6.55 5.16
C VAL A 49 -4.60 -7.88 5.42
N THR A 50 -4.35 -8.85 4.54
CA THR A 50 -4.84 -10.23 4.64
C THR A 50 -3.67 -11.22 4.63
N ALA A 51 -3.96 -12.51 4.79
CA ALA A 51 -2.96 -13.57 4.65
C ALA A 51 -2.31 -13.63 3.25
N ARG A 52 -2.96 -13.05 2.23
CA ARG A 52 -2.48 -12.99 0.84
C ARG A 52 -1.68 -11.73 0.53
N THR A 53 -1.67 -10.74 1.42
CA THR A 53 -0.85 -9.54 1.23
C THR A 53 0.63 -9.89 1.25
N ARG A 54 1.39 -9.35 0.29
CA ARG A 54 2.85 -9.53 0.18
C ARG A 54 3.62 -8.23 0.01
N ILE A 55 2.96 -7.17 -0.46
CA ILE A 55 3.57 -5.85 -0.64
C ILE A 55 2.57 -4.78 -0.23
N ILE A 56 3.07 -3.70 0.36
CA ILE A 56 2.36 -2.43 0.46
C ILE A 56 3.21 -1.37 -0.25
N PHE A 57 2.62 -0.67 -1.20
CA PHE A 57 3.27 0.47 -1.82
C PHE A 57 2.85 1.75 -1.10
N LEU A 58 3.82 2.45 -0.54
CA LEU A 58 3.64 3.77 0.07
C LEU A 58 4.57 4.76 -0.63
N ALA A 59 3.99 5.68 -1.40
CA ALA A 59 4.71 6.87 -1.86
C ALA A 59 4.65 7.93 -0.74
N ASN A 60 5.82 8.40 -0.29
CA ASN A 60 5.91 9.38 0.79
C ASN A 60 7.13 10.33 0.57
N PRO A 61 6.94 11.57 0.06
CA PRO A 61 5.66 12.19 -0.29
C PRO A 61 4.88 11.46 -1.40
N ASN A 62 3.56 11.54 -1.35
CA ASN A 62 2.68 10.85 -2.25
C ASN A 62 2.68 11.50 -3.65
N ASN A 63 2.54 10.66 -4.67
CA ASN A 63 2.31 11.06 -6.06
C ASN A 63 0.94 10.52 -6.48
N PRO A 64 -0.04 11.38 -6.85
CA PRO A 64 0.12 12.77 -7.30
C PRO A 64 -0.22 13.84 -6.24
N THR A 65 -0.70 13.46 -5.06
CA THR A 65 -1.32 14.41 -4.12
C THR A 65 -0.31 15.30 -3.38
N GLY A 66 0.98 14.94 -3.36
CA GLY A 66 2.05 15.69 -2.69
C GLY A 66 2.01 15.65 -1.16
N THR A 67 0.98 15.04 -0.56
CA THR A 67 0.85 14.87 0.89
C THR A 67 1.86 13.85 1.42
N TYR A 68 2.09 13.80 2.72
CA TYR A 68 2.98 12.81 3.31
C TYR A 68 2.57 12.44 4.74
N LEU A 69 2.82 11.19 5.11
CA LEU A 69 2.78 10.71 6.48
C LEU A 69 4.00 11.21 7.26
N PRO A 70 3.80 11.69 8.50
CA PRO A 70 4.91 11.98 9.39
C PRO A 70 5.67 10.70 9.72
N PHE A 71 6.96 10.83 10.06
CA PHE A 71 7.84 9.69 10.32
C PHE A 71 7.29 8.68 11.34
N GLN A 72 6.61 9.16 12.39
CA GLN A 72 6.02 8.28 13.39
C GLN A 72 4.91 7.38 12.83
N GLU A 73 4.12 7.89 11.88
CA GLU A 73 3.07 7.09 11.22
C GLU A 73 3.70 6.05 10.28
N VAL A 74 4.79 6.37 9.59
CA VAL A 74 5.54 5.39 8.79
C VAL A 74 6.10 4.27 9.68
N ARG A 75 6.63 4.62 10.86
CA ARG A 75 7.08 3.61 11.84
C ARG A 75 5.93 2.78 12.39
N ARG A 76 4.79 3.41 12.67
CA ARG A 76 3.56 2.74 13.14
C ARG A 76 3.07 1.73 12.11
N LEU A 77 3.02 2.14 10.84
CA LEU A 77 2.69 1.25 9.73
C LEU A 77 3.62 0.04 9.73
N HIS A 78 4.94 0.24 9.65
CA HIS A 78 5.91 -0.84 9.63
C HIS A 78 5.79 -1.80 10.84
N ALA A 79 5.59 -1.25 12.05
CA ALA A 79 5.44 -2.06 13.25
C ALA A 79 4.14 -2.88 13.29
N GLY A 80 3.09 -2.41 12.60
CA GLY A 80 1.80 -3.10 12.51
C GLY A 80 1.75 -4.20 11.44
N LEU A 81 2.75 -4.30 10.57
CA LEU A 81 2.75 -5.27 9.48
C LEU A 81 3.20 -6.67 9.92
N PRO A 82 2.61 -7.74 9.34
CA PRO A 82 3.16 -9.08 9.44
C PRO A 82 4.61 -9.13 8.93
N ARG A 83 5.43 -10.03 9.48
CA ARG A 83 6.86 -10.15 9.13
C ARG A 83 7.15 -10.49 7.66
N ASN A 84 6.14 -10.91 6.92
CA ASN A 84 6.22 -11.40 5.55
C ASN A 84 5.56 -10.44 4.54
N VAL A 85 5.35 -9.17 4.93
CA VAL A 85 4.83 -8.07 4.12
C VAL A 85 5.86 -6.95 4.10
#